data_AF-A0A950MAF3-F1
#
_entry.id   AF-A0A950MAF3-F1
#
_cell.length_a   1.000
_cell.length_b   1.000
_cell.length_c   1.000
_cell.angle_alpha   90.00
_cell.angle_beta   90.00
_cell.angle_gamma   90.00
#
_symmetry.space_group_name_H-M   'P 1'
#
loop_
_entity.id
_entity.type
_entity.pdbx_description
1 polymer ?
#
loop_
_entity_poly.entity_id
_entity_poly.type
_entity_poly.pdbx_seq_one_letter_code
_entity_poly.pdbx_strand_id
1 'polypeptide(L)'
;MIGTIAYIATVAYTTGMAGAAWQRGSTTLADGSAILQRDAARIFLVAICLIVLGAVAAVLAIFTLGLAILAFFLFTLYVFPSAIVGDRGVAESISESFRITLARFVPTLILGILIFVMRLLAGIIGGVLHIIPFLGPIVGGILVQIVISYVTLAIVGEYVNLRAAGAIPPAPATPGGPTV
;
A
#
# COMPACT_ATOMS: atom_id res chain seq x y z
N MET A 1 -14.30 6.27 13.67
CA MET A 1 -13.82 7.30 12.72
C MET A 1 -12.36 7.70 12.94
N ILE A 2 -11.93 8.05 14.17
CA ILE A 2 -10.54 8.49 14.44
C ILE A 2 -9.49 7.46 13.98
N GLY A 3 -9.73 6.16 14.24
CA GLY A 3 -8.80 5.10 13.83
C GLY A 3 -8.61 4.97 12.31
N THR A 4 -9.67 5.20 11.52
CA THR A 4 -9.59 5.12 10.05
C THR A 4 -8.78 6.27 9.48
N ILE A 5 -8.98 7.49 10.00
CA ILE A 5 -8.23 8.67 9.57
C ILE A 5 -6.75 8.51 9.92
N ALA A 6 -6.43 8.03 11.12
CA ALA A 6 -5.06 7.76 11.54
C ALA A 6 -4.39 6.68 10.66
N TYR A 7 -5.12 5.62 10.32
CA TYR A 7 -4.63 4.58 9.41
C TYR A 7 -4.33 5.13 8.02
N ILE A 8 -5.27 5.88 7.43
CA ILE A 8 -5.10 6.49 6.11
C ILE A 8 -3.91 7.45 6.10
N ALA A 9 -3.80 8.30 7.14
CA ALA A 9 -2.65 9.20 7.29
C ALA A 9 -1.35 8.40 7.38
N THR A 10 -1.30 7.32 8.16
CA THR A 10 -0.11 6.47 8.29
C THR A 10 0.29 5.88 6.94
N VAL A 11 -0.65 5.32 6.18
CA VAL A 11 -0.38 4.75 4.85
C VAL A 11 0.09 5.83 3.86
N ALA A 12 -0.52 7.02 3.89
CA ALA A 12 -0.11 8.16 3.07
C ALA A 12 1.34 8.57 3.36
N TYR A 13 1.65 8.74 4.65
CA TYR A 13 2.98 9.12 5.10
C TYR A 13 4.03 8.08 4.71
N THR A 14 3.80 6.80 5.01
CA THR A 14 4.78 5.73 4.73
C THR A 14 4.97 5.52 3.23
N THR A 15 3.91 5.57 2.45
CA THR A 15 3.99 5.43 0.98
C THR A 15 4.71 6.63 0.36
N GLY A 16 4.41 7.84 0.83
CA GLY A 16 5.06 9.06 0.36
C GLY A 16 6.54 9.11 0.69
N MET A 17 6.90 8.77 1.93
CA MET A 17 8.30 8.65 2.34
C MET A 17 9.03 7.56 1.55
N ALA A 18 8.40 6.40 1.32
CA ALA A 18 8.97 5.35 0.49
C ALA A 18 9.20 5.80 -0.95
N GLY A 19 8.25 6.54 -1.53
CA GLY A 19 8.40 7.12 -2.87
C GLY A 19 9.59 8.07 -2.95
N ALA A 20 9.73 8.96 -1.96
CA ALA A 20 10.88 9.85 -1.85
C ALA A 20 12.21 9.10 -1.70
N ALA A 21 12.24 8.05 -0.88
CA ALA A 21 13.42 7.21 -0.67
C ALA A 21 13.88 6.55 -1.97
N TRP A 22 12.96 6.00 -2.76
CA TRP A 22 13.29 5.38 -4.05
C TRP A 22 13.73 6.38 -5.11
N GLN A 23 13.18 7.61 -5.11
CA GLN A 23 13.50 8.62 -6.11
C GLN A 23 14.80 9.38 -5.81
N ARG A 24 15.07 9.69 -4.52
CA ARG A 24 16.20 10.56 -4.10
C ARG A 24 17.25 9.83 -3.26
N GLY A 25 17.05 8.56 -2.94
CA GLY A 25 17.94 7.79 -2.03
C GLY A 25 17.81 8.17 -0.56
N SER A 26 16.92 9.10 -0.20
CA SER A 26 16.68 9.54 1.18
C SER A 26 15.24 10.00 1.37
N THR A 27 14.77 10.00 2.62
CA THR A 27 13.42 10.42 2.99
C THR A 27 13.42 11.21 4.28
N THR A 28 12.44 12.11 4.41
CA THR A 28 12.21 12.94 5.58
C THR A 28 10.73 12.89 5.96
N LEU A 29 10.42 13.23 7.22
CA LEU A 29 9.02 13.36 7.66
C LEU A 29 8.25 14.43 6.86
N ALA A 30 8.95 15.45 6.35
CA ALA A 30 8.37 16.49 5.52
C ALA A 30 7.77 15.92 4.22
N ASP A 31 8.39 14.90 3.64
CA ASP A 31 7.94 14.28 2.39
C ASP A 31 6.57 13.60 2.55
N GLY A 32 6.37 12.91 3.67
CA GLY A 32 5.06 12.32 3.99
C GLY A 32 4.00 13.39 4.26
N SER A 33 4.37 14.48 4.94
CA SER A 33 3.45 15.56 5.27
C SER A 33 3.00 16.36 4.03
N ALA A 34 3.92 16.60 3.09
CA ALA A 34 3.64 17.34 1.85
C ALA A 34 2.64 16.57 0.98
N ILE A 35 2.80 15.25 0.89
CA ILE A 35 1.86 14.38 0.16
C ILE A 35 0.49 14.38 0.81
N LEU A 36 0.42 14.29 2.14
CA LEU A 36 -0.87 14.35 2.82
C LEU A 36 -1.55 15.70 2.59
N GLN A 37 -0.84 16.81 2.67
CA GLN A 37 -1.43 18.14 2.44
C GLN A 37 -1.92 18.32 0.99
N ARG A 38 -1.15 17.82 0.01
CA ARG A 38 -1.48 17.96 -1.41
C ARG A 38 -2.62 17.06 -1.84
N ASP A 39 -2.62 15.80 -1.38
CA ASP A 39 -3.47 14.74 -1.92
C ASP A 39 -4.40 14.08 -0.89
N ALA A 40 -4.58 14.66 0.31
CA ALA A 40 -5.42 14.10 1.38
C ALA A 40 -6.81 13.65 0.90
N ALA A 41 -7.51 14.51 0.14
CA ALA A 41 -8.84 14.20 -0.36
C ALA A 41 -8.83 12.99 -1.30
N ARG A 42 -7.84 12.91 -2.18
CA ARG A 42 -7.69 11.80 -3.13
C ARG A 42 -7.37 10.49 -2.41
N ILE A 43 -6.41 10.53 -1.48
CA ILE A 43 -6.01 9.36 -0.70
C ILE A 43 -7.17 8.86 0.16
N PHE A 44 -7.96 9.77 0.73
CA PHE A 44 -9.17 9.43 1.48
C PHE A 44 -10.22 8.75 0.61
N LEU A 45 -10.46 9.25 -0.60
CA LEU A 45 -11.38 8.62 -1.56
C LEU A 45 -10.88 7.24 -2.02
N VAL A 46 -9.58 7.08 -2.28
CA VAL A 46 -8.96 5.78 -2.57
C VAL A 46 -9.22 4.80 -1.42
N ALA A 47 -8.97 5.22 -0.17
CA ALA A 47 -9.19 4.37 0.99
C ALA A 47 -10.66 3.95 1.14
N ILE A 48 -11.62 4.86 0.94
CA ILE A 48 -13.05 4.51 0.94
C ILE A 48 -13.36 3.49 -0.16
N CYS A 49 -12.87 3.70 -1.38
CA CYS A 49 -13.11 2.79 -2.49
C CYS A 49 -12.54 1.39 -2.20
N LEU A 50 -11.35 1.31 -1.62
CA LEU A 50 -10.73 0.06 -1.19
C LEU A 50 -11.50 -0.62 -0.05
N ILE A 51 -12.08 0.13 0.89
CA ILE A 51 -12.95 -0.43 1.94
C ILE A 51 -14.19 -1.05 1.32
N VAL A 52 -14.84 -0.37 0.37
CA VAL A 52 -16.03 -0.88 -0.31
C VAL A 52 -15.70 -2.13 -1.12
N LEU A 53 -14.62 -2.10 -1.92
CA LEU A 53 -14.14 -3.27 -2.67
C LEU A 53 -13.77 -4.43 -1.74
N GLY A 54 -13.15 -4.14 -0.60
CA GLY A 54 -12.81 -5.13 0.42
C GLY A 54 -14.05 -5.77 1.04
N ALA A 55 -15.09 -4.99 1.31
CA ALA A 55 -16.36 -5.52 1.80
C ALA A 55 -17.03 -6.45 0.77
N VAL A 56 -17.04 -6.06 -0.51
CA VAL A 56 -17.54 -6.93 -1.60
C VAL A 56 -16.72 -8.22 -1.69
N ALA A 57 -15.39 -8.11 -1.62
CA ALA A 57 -14.50 -9.27 -1.64
C ALA A 57 -14.72 -10.18 -0.44
N ALA A 58 -14.99 -9.63 0.76
CA ALA A 58 -15.27 -10.41 1.97
C ALA A 58 -16.60 -11.19 1.85
N VAL A 59 -17.64 -10.59 1.26
CA VAL A 59 -18.90 -11.30 0.97
C VAL A 59 -18.66 -12.44 -0.03
N LEU A 60 -17.94 -12.18 -1.12
CA LEU A 60 -17.60 -13.19 -2.12
C LEU A 60 -16.66 -14.27 -1.58
N ALA A 61 -15.87 -13.97 -0.54
CA ALA A 61 -14.95 -14.93 0.07
C ALA A 61 -15.69 -16.12 0.70
N ILE A 62 -16.91 -15.92 1.19
CA ILE A 62 -17.75 -16.98 1.75
C ILE A 62 -18.02 -18.05 0.69
N PHE A 63 -18.34 -17.62 -0.54
CA PHE A 63 -18.65 -18.51 -1.65
C PHE A 63 -17.41 -19.05 -2.36
N THR A 64 -16.27 -18.38 -2.23
CA THR A 64 -15.02 -18.71 -2.95
C THR A 64 -13.95 -19.31 -2.06
N LEU A 65 -14.29 -19.75 -0.84
CA LEU A 65 -13.34 -20.28 0.15
C LEU A 65 -12.12 -19.36 0.39
N GLY A 66 -12.36 -18.05 0.44
CA GLY A 66 -11.30 -17.04 0.67
C GLY A 66 -10.56 -16.58 -0.58
N LEU A 67 -10.78 -17.19 -1.75
CA LEU A 67 -10.08 -16.82 -2.98
C LEU A 67 -10.35 -15.37 -3.41
N ALA A 68 -11.56 -14.86 -3.15
CA ALA A 68 -11.91 -13.46 -3.42
C ALA A 68 -11.08 -12.46 -2.59
N ILE A 69 -10.73 -12.78 -1.34
CA ILE A 69 -9.87 -11.93 -0.51
C ILE A 69 -8.43 -11.94 -1.05
N LEU A 70 -7.94 -13.11 -1.46
CA LEU A 70 -6.61 -13.21 -2.09
C LEU A 70 -6.55 -12.38 -3.37
N ALA A 71 -7.57 -12.50 -4.23
CA ALA A 71 -7.67 -11.69 -5.44
C ALA A 71 -7.71 -10.19 -5.10
N PHE A 72 -8.58 -9.77 -4.17
CA PHE A 72 -8.63 -8.39 -3.71
C PHE A 72 -7.26 -7.88 -3.25
N PHE A 73 -6.55 -8.66 -2.42
CA PHE A 73 -5.24 -8.29 -1.93
C PHE A 73 -4.22 -8.11 -3.07
N LEU A 74 -4.16 -9.05 -4.01
CA LEU A 74 -3.23 -8.97 -5.15
C LEU A 74 -3.56 -7.78 -6.06
N PHE A 75 -4.83 -7.60 -6.41
CA PHE A 75 -5.28 -6.55 -7.33
C PHE A 75 -5.22 -5.15 -6.74
N THR A 76 -5.20 -5.01 -5.41
CA THR A 76 -5.16 -3.69 -4.73
C THR A 76 -3.76 -3.30 -4.25
N LEU A 77 -2.77 -4.18 -4.43
CA LEU A 77 -1.41 -4.01 -3.92
C LEU A 77 -0.72 -2.74 -4.41
N TYR A 78 -0.98 -2.32 -5.66
CA TYR A 78 -0.35 -1.13 -6.26
C TYR A 78 -1.23 0.12 -6.26
N VAL A 79 -2.42 0.08 -5.65
CA VAL A 79 -3.37 1.22 -5.69
C VAL A 79 -2.81 2.43 -4.95
N PHE A 80 -2.26 2.25 -3.75
CA PHE A 80 -1.66 3.37 -2.99
C PHE A 80 -0.39 3.92 -3.64
N PRO A 81 0.60 3.10 -4.07
CA PRO A 81 1.73 3.58 -4.84
C PRO A 81 1.33 4.33 -6.11
N SER A 82 0.32 3.84 -6.84
CA SER A 82 -0.20 4.50 -8.03
C SER A 82 -0.86 5.85 -7.72
N ALA A 83 -1.69 5.91 -6.68
CA ALA A 83 -2.36 7.16 -6.30
C ALA A 83 -1.38 8.22 -5.78
N ILE A 84 -0.36 7.80 -5.01
CA ILE A 84 0.54 8.71 -4.29
C ILE A 84 1.78 9.04 -5.12
N VAL A 85 2.49 8.02 -5.61
CA VAL A 85 3.75 8.18 -6.36
C VAL A 85 3.48 8.35 -7.85
N GLY A 86 2.43 7.71 -8.37
CA GLY A 86 1.96 7.85 -9.74
C GLY A 86 1.16 9.13 -10.01
N ASP A 87 0.73 9.83 -8.95
CA ASP A 87 -0.17 10.99 -9.02
C ASP A 87 -1.43 10.75 -9.86
N ARG A 88 -1.96 9.52 -9.81
CA ARG A 88 -3.13 9.12 -10.59
C ARG A 88 -4.45 9.42 -9.88
N GLY A 89 -5.53 9.57 -10.64
CA GLY A 89 -6.88 9.65 -10.10
C GLY A 89 -7.31 8.33 -9.41
N VAL A 90 -8.41 8.35 -8.65
CA VAL A 90 -8.89 7.16 -7.90
C VAL A 90 -9.15 5.96 -8.83
N ALA A 91 -9.96 6.16 -9.88
CA ALA A 91 -10.32 5.11 -10.83
C ALA A 91 -9.11 4.65 -11.67
N GLU A 92 -8.24 5.58 -12.03
CA GLU A 92 -7.00 5.30 -12.76
C GLU A 92 -6.04 4.47 -11.91
N SER A 93 -5.96 4.74 -10.60
CA SER A 93 -5.08 4.02 -9.69
C SER A 93 -5.51 2.56 -9.52
N ILE A 94 -6.82 2.34 -9.46
CA ILE A 94 -7.40 0.99 -9.39
C ILE A 94 -7.15 0.27 -10.70
N SER A 95 -7.53 0.85 -11.84
CA SER A 95 -7.35 0.20 -13.15
C SER A 95 -5.87 -0.07 -13.47
N GLU A 96 -4.96 0.82 -13.06
CA GLU A 96 -3.52 0.59 -13.17
C GLU A 96 -3.06 -0.58 -12.31
N SER A 97 -3.48 -0.65 -11.04
CA SER A 97 -3.13 -1.76 -10.16
C SER A 97 -3.62 -3.10 -10.72
N PHE A 98 -4.82 -3.13 -11.30
CA PHE A 98 -5.35 -4.29 -12.00
C PHE A 98 -4.49 -4.68 -13.21
N ARG A 99 -4.14 -3.71 -14.06
CA ARG A 99 -3.31 -3.95 -15.23
C ARG A 99 -1.92 -4.47 -14.87
N ILE A 100 -1.27 -3.87 -13.87
CA ILE A 100 0.05 -4.31 -13.38
C ILE A 100 -0.04 -5.76 -12.86
N THR A 101 -1.05 -6.04 -12.05
CA THR A 101 -1.26 -7.38 -11.47
C THR A 101 -1.49 -8.43 -12.55
N LEU A 102 -2.26 -8.12 -13.59
CA LEU A 102 -2.49 -9.05 -14.71
C LEU A 102 -1.23 -9.24 -15.58
N ALA A 103 -0.55 -8.15 -15.93
CA ALA A 103 0.65 -8.20 -16.76
C ALA A 103 1.81 -8.91 -16.07
N ARG A 104 1.88 -8.83 -14.73
CA ARG A 104 2.95 -9.41 -13.90
C ARG A 104 2.36 -10.16 -12.72
N PHE A 105 1.50 -11.13 -13.03
CA PHE A 105 0.85 -11.94 -12.01
C PHE A 105 1.86 -12.70 -11.14
N VAL A 106 2.86 -13.34 -11.76
CA VAL A 106 3.85 -14.15 -11.02
C VAL A 106 4.69 -13.30 -10.06
N PRO A 107 5.34 -12.18 -10.46
CA PRO A 107 6.04 -11.31 -9.52
C PRO A 107 5.13 -10.76 -8.41
N THR A 108 3.90 -10.36 -8.75
CA THR A 108 2.94 -9.84 -7.76
C THR A 108 2.50 -10.92 -6.78
N LEU A 109 2.33 -12.15 -7.24
CA LEU A 109 2.02 -13.31 -6.41
C LEU A 109 3.19 -13.64 -5.48
N ILE A 110 4.43 -13.65 -5.98
CA ILE A 110 5.64 -13.86 -5.16
C ILE A 110 5.74 -12.79 -4.07
N LEU A 111 5.55 -11.52 -4.44
CA LEU A 111 5.54 -10.41 -3.48
C LEU A 111 4.42 -10.58 -2.46
N GLY A 112 3.22 -10.97 -2.89
CA GLY A 112 2.09 -11.25 -2.00
C GLY A 112 2.37 -12.39 -1.01
N ILE A 113 2.98 -13.48 -1.48
CA ILE A 113 3.42 -14.61 -0.64
C ILE A 113 4.47 -14.14 0.36
N LEU A 114 5.46 -13.35 -0.07
CA LEU A 114 6.51 -12.82 0.81
C LEU A 114 5.91 -11.94 1.91
N ILE A 115 4.96 -11.06 1.57
CA ILE A 115 4.23 -10.24 2.53
C ILE A 115 3.49 -11.13 3.53
N PHE A 116 2.77 -12.15 3.04
CA PHE A 116 2.05 -13.09 3.90
C PHE A 116 2.98 -13.80 4.88
N VAL A 117 4.10 -14.36 4.40
CA VAL A 117 5.10 -15.04 5.22
C VAL A 117 5.68 -14.09 6.27
N MET A 118 6.07 -12.87 5.89
CA MET A 118 6.60 -11.90 6.85
C MET A 118 5.57 -11.52 7.93
N ARG A 119 4.29 -11.34 7.56
CA ARG A 119 3.23 -11.05 8.54
C ARG A 119 2.97 -12.26 9.45
N LEU A 120 3.01 -13.47 8.92
CA LEU A 120 2.89 -14.69 9.70
C LEU A 120 4.02 -14.80 10.74
N LEU A 121 5.27 -14.61 10.31
CA LEU A 121 6.45 -14.62 11.19
C LEU A 121 6.35 -13.53 12.26
N ALA A 122 5.99 -12.30 11.88
CA ALA A 122 5.79 -11.20 12.83
C ALA A 122 4.69 -11.52 13.85
N GLY A 123 3.59 -12.17 13.42
CA GLY A 123 2.52 -12.61 14.30
C GLY A 123 2.97 -13.68 15.29
N ILE A 124 3.74 -14.68 14.83
CA ILE A 124 4.31 -15.72 15.70
C ILE A 124 5.26 -15.10 16.72
N ILE A 125 6.21 -14.27 16.27
CA ILE A 125 7.17 -13.59 17.16
C ILE A 125 6.43 -12.70 18.17
N GLY A 126 5.45 -11.92 17.71
CA GLY A 126 4.63 -11.07 18.58
C GLY A 126 3.79 -11.86 19.59
N GLY A 127 3.32 -13.05 19.21
CA GLY A 127 2.62 -13.97 20.11
C GLY A 127 3.55 -14.56 21.19
N VAL A 128 4.77 -14.95 20.81
CA VAL A 128 5.78 -15.45 21.77
C VAL A 128 6.24 -14.34 22.71
N LEU A 129 6.48 -13.13 22.20
CA LEU A 129 6.94 -12.01 23.02
C LEU A 129 5.90 -11.58 24.06
N HIS A 130 4.60 -11.78 23.82
CA HIS A 130 3.53 -11.49 24.78
C HIS A 130 3.64 -12.27 26.11
N ILE A 131 4.47 -13.31 26.18
CA ILE A 131 4.77 -14.02 27.43
C ILE A 131 5.44 -13.08 28.46
N ILE A 132 6.17 -12.06 27.99
CA ILE A 132 6.79 -11.07 28.86
C ILE A 132 5.81 -9.89 29.05
N PRO A 133 5.26 -9.68 30.26
CA PRO A 133 4.37 -8.56 30.51
C PRO A 133 5.10 -7.23 30.27
N PHE A 134 4.37 -6.24 29.71
CA PHE A 134 4.85 -4.91 29.30
C PHE A 134 5.85 -4.86 28.13
N LEU A 135 6.98 -5.59 28.17
CA LEU A 135 7.98 -5.56 27.10
C LEU A 135 7.52 -6.26 25.82
N GLY A 136 6.78 -7.36 25.98
CA GLY A 136 6.28 -8.16 24.86
C GLY A 136 5.46 -7.35 23.84
N PRO A 137 4.39 -6.67 24.27
CA PRO A 137 3.58 -5.84 23.39
C PRO A 137 4.36 -4.72 22.69
N ILE A 138 5.31 -4.08 23.39
CA ILE A 138 6.10 -2.97 22.84
C ILE A 138 7.02 -3.47 21.73
N VAL A 139 7.83 -4.50 22.02
CA VAL A 139 8.76 -5.06 21.04
C VAL A 139 8.01 -5.69 19.87
N GLY A 140 6.92 -6.42 20.14
CA GLY A 140 6.05 -6.98 19.11
C GLY A 140 5.45 -5.91 18.19
N GLY A 141 4.97 -4.80 18.75
CA GLY A 141 4.47 -3.66 17.98
C GLY A 141 5.53 -3.04 17.08
N ILE A 142 6.75 -2.83 17.59
CA ILE A 142 7.88 -2.29 16.82
C ILE A 142 8.23 -3.23 15.65
N LEU A 143 8.34 -4.54 15.90
CA LEU A 143 8.65 -5.53 14.86
C LEU A 143 7.59 -5.56 13.75
N VAL A 144 6.31 -5.53 14.13
CA VAL A 144 5.21 -5.46 13.16
C VAL A 144 5.30 -4.19 12.31
N GLN A 145 5.62 -3.04 12.91
CA GLN A 145 5.76 -1.78 12.18
C GLN A 145 6.98 -1.77 11.26
N ILE A 146 8.10 -2.38 11.66
CA ILE A 146 9.28 -2.56 10.80
C ILE A 146 8.90 -3.40 9.58
N VAL A 147 8.20 -4.52 9.77
CA VAL A 147 7.76 -5.39 8.67
C VAL A 147 6.81 -4.63 7.73
N ILE A 148 5.83 -3.90 8.26
CA ILE A 148 4.91 -3.10 7.45
C ILE A 148 5.69 -2.06 6.63
N SER A 149 6.64 -1.36 7.26
CA SER A 149 7.46 -0.33 6.60
C SER A 149 8.31 -0.92 5.48
N TYR A 150 8.93 -2.08 5.72
CA TYR A 150 9.72 -2.78 4.70
C TYR A 150 8.84 -3.26 3.53
N VAL A 151 7.65 -3.79 3.83
CA VAL A 151 6.66 -4.18 2.82
C VAL A 151 6.25 -2.98 1.97
N THR A 152 5.89 -1.85 2.59
CA THR A 152 5.54 -0.63 1.85
C THR A 152 6.70 -0.17 0.96
N LEU A 153 7.93 -0.18 1.47
CA LEU A 153 9.11 0.19 0.70
C LEU A 153 9.33 -0.74 -0.49
N ALA A 154 9.19 -2.05 -0.31
CA ALA A 154 9.34 -3.04 -1.39
C ALA A 154 8.26 -2.88 -2.46
N ILE A 155 7.00 -2.70 -2.06
CA ILE A 155 5.87 -2.49 -2.99
C ILE A 155 6.07 -1.21 -3.81
N VAL A 156 6.43 -0.11 -3.14
CA VAL A 156 6.67 1.18 -3.81
C VAL A 156 7.88 1.10 -4.73
N GLY A 157 8.94 0.40 -4.31
CA GLY A 157 10.12 0.17 -5.14
C GLY A 157 9.82 -0.59 -6.41
N GLU A 158 9.08 -1.70 -6.30
CA GLU A 158 8.63 -2.45 -7.47
C GLU A 158 7.77 -1.56 -8.38
N TYR A 159 6.83 -0.80 -7.83
CA TYR A 159 6.02 0.13 -8.62
C TYR A 159 6.88 1.16 -9.39
N VAL A 160 7.87 1.78 -8.74
CA VAL A 160 8.78 2.74 -9.36
C VAL A 160 9.63 2.07 -10.44
N ASN A 161 10.15 0.86 -10.20
CA ASN A 161 10.91 0.11 -11.18
C ASN A 161 10.07 -0.24 -12.42
N LEU A 162 8.82 -0.65 -12.22
CA LEU A 162 7.88 -0.92 -13.31
C LEU A 162 7.58 0.33 -14.14
N ARG A 163 7.49 1.49 -13.48
CA ARG A 163 7.30 2.78 -14.14
C ARG A 163 8.52 3.20 -14.94
N ALA A 164 9.71 3.09 -14.35
CA ALA A 164 10.98 3.41 -15.00
C ALA A 164 11.24 2.51 -16.23
N ALA A 165 10.82 1.24 -16.17
CA ALA A 165 10.91 0.30 -17.28
C ALA A 165 9.90 0.56 -18.42
N GLY A 166 9.07 1.60 -18.34
CA GLY A 166 8.05 1.91 -19.34
C GLY A 166 6.90 0.90 -19.38
N ALA A 167 6.81 -0.02 -18.42
CA ALA A 167 5.69 -0.96 -18.31
C ALA A 167 4.36 -0.27 -17.95
N ILE A 168 4.45 1.01 -17.60
CA ILE A 168 3.36 1.85 -17.13
C ILE A 168 3.29 3.11 -18.01
N PRO A 169 2.22 3.33 -18.81
CA PRO A 169 2.04 4.57 -19.52
C PRO A 169 1.98 5.79 -18.59
N PRO A 170 2.41 6.97 -19.07
CA PRO A 170 2.39 8.20 -18.29
C PRO A 170 0.99 8.52 -17.79
N ALA A 171 0.90 9.13 -16.61
CA ALA A 171 -0.38 9.54 -16.03
C ALA A 171 -1.09 10.51 -16.99
N PRO A 172 -2.42 10.39 -17.17
CA PRO A 172 -3.21 11.40 -17.88
C PRO A 172 -3.00 12.78 -17.23
N ALA A 173 -2.97 13.84 -18.05
CA ALA A 173 -2.90 15.19 -17.52
C ALA A 173 -4.11 15.44 -16.60
N THR A 174 -3.86 15.77 -15.33
CA THR A 174 -4.93 16.06 -14.38
C THR A 174 -5.70 17.29 -14.85
N PRO A 175 -7.03 17.23 -15.05
CA PRO A 175 -7.82 18.40 -15.41
C PRO A 175 -7.72 19.43 -14.27
N GLY A 176 -6.98 20.52 -14.49
CA GLY A 176 -6.78 21.60 -13.51
C GLY A 176 -5.42 21.60 -12.78
N GLY A 177 -4.44 20.80 -13.20
CA GLY A 177 -3.06 20.96 -12.72
C GLY A 177 -2.50 22.32 -13.14
N PRO A 178 -1.76 23.04 -12.27
CA PRO A 178 -1.12 24.29 -12.67
C PRO A 178 -0.19 24.02 -13.86
N THR A 179 -0.39 24.78 -14.93
CA THR A 179 0.56 24.87 -16.04
C THR A 179 1.89 25.35 -15.46
N VAL A 180 2.89 24.48 -15.42
CA VAL A 180 4.28 24.87 -15.20
C VAL A 180 4.81 25.50 -16.48
#